data_AF-A0A1W9JBV9-F1
#
_entry.id   AF-A0A1W9JBV9-F1
#
_cell.length_a   1.000
_cell.length_b   1.000
_cell.length_c   1.000
_cell.angle_alpha   90.00
_cell.angle_beta   90.00
_cell.angle_gamma   90.00
#
_symmetry.space_group_name_H-M   'P 1'
#
loop_
_entity.id
_entity.type
_entity.pdbx_description
1 polymer ?
#
loop_
_entity_poly.entity_id
_entity_poly.type
_entity_poly.pdbx_seq_one_letter_code
_entity_poly.pdbx_strand_id
1 'polypeptide(L)' 'MGLDTVELVIAIKDAFEVRIGNDDAAKMTTPNEVTDYLMGRIRTVDGDPCPSQVGFYRIRAVRITQFGIPRQKIHPNSS' A
#
# COMPACT_ATOMS: atom_id res chain seq x y z
N MET A 1 -4.47 -13.11 -14.86
CA MET A 1 -5.77 -12.46 -15.07
C MET A 1 -5.74 -11.23 -14.20
N GLY A 2 -5.65 -10.03 -14.78
CA GLY A 2 -5.75 -8.80 -13.99
C GLY A 2 -7.20 -8.66 -13.54
N LEU A 3 -7.46 -8.39 -12.26
CA LEU A 3 -8.81 -8.03 -11.81
C LEU A 3 -9.27 -6.83 -12.64
N ASP A 4 -10.48 -6.91 -13.17
CA ASP A 4 -11.18 -5.72 -13.65
C ASP A 4 -11.27 -4.71 -12.48
N THR A 5 -11.20 -3.41 -12.76
CA THR A 5 -11.23 -2.38 -11.71
C THR A 5 -12.53 -2.45 -10.91
N VAL A 6 -13.63 -2.88 -11.51
CA VAL A 6 -14.89 -3.15 -10.82
C VAL A 6 -14.76 -4.33 -9.86
N GLU A 7 -14.19 -5.46 -10.29
CA GLU A 7 -13.92 -6.60 -9.40
C GLU A 7 -13.00 -6.21 -8.25
N LEU A 8 -11.99 -5.37 -8.50
CA LEU A 8 -11.07 -4.92 -7.46
C LEU A 8 -11.82 -4.13 -6.38
N VAL A 9 -12.72 -3.21 -6.78
CA VAL A 9 -13.52 -2.44 -5.83
C VAL A 9 -14.47 -3.34 -5.02
N ILE A 10 -15.08 -4.34 -5.65
CA ILE A 10 -15.94 -5.32 -4.94
C ILE A 10 -15.12 -6.13 -3.95
N ALA A 11 -13.97 -6.67 -4.38
CA ALA A 11 -13.08 -7.44 -3.52
C ALA A 11 -12.58 -6.63 -2.30
N ILE A 12 -12.27 -5.33 -2.49
CA ILE A 12 -11.88 -4.45 -1.39
C ILE A 12 -13.05 -4.22 -0.41
N LYS A 13 -14.26 -3.95 -0.93
CA LYS A 13 -15.46 -3.77 -0.09
C LYS A 13 -15.71 -5.00 0.78
N ASP A 14 -15.61 -6.19 0.19
CA ASP A 14 -15.86 -7.45 0.87
C ASP A 14 -14.74 -7.77 1.88
N ALA A 15 -13.48 -7.62 1.50
CA ALA A 15 -12.34 -7.97 2.35
C ALA A 15 -12.20 -7.10 3.60
N PHE A 16 -12.57 -5.82 3.51
CA PHE A 16 -12.45 -4.87 4.63
C PHE A 16 -13.81 -4.54 5.27
N GLU A 17 -14.90 -5.14 4.77
CA GLU A 17 -16.28 -4.88 5.22
C GLU A 17 -16.64 -3.38 5.20
N VAL A 18 -16.15 -2.65 4.19
CA VAL A 18 -16.35 -1.21 4.04
C VAL A 18 -17.34 -0.89 2.92
N ARG A 19 -18.04 0.24 3.05
CA ARG A 19 -18.79 0.84 1.96
C ARG A 19 -17.91 1.83 1.19
N ILE A 20 -17.81 1.64 -0.12
CA ILE A 20 -17.17 2.59 -1.04
C ILE A 20 -18.23 3.04 -2.05
N GLY A 21 -18.55 4.34 -2.04
CA GLY A 21 -19.47 4.94 -3.02
C GLY A 21 -18.84 4.96 -4.41
N ASN A 22 -19.66 4.95 -5.46
CA ASN A 22 -19.16 4.94 -6.84
C ASN A 22 -18.31 6.20 -7.15
N ASP A 23 -18.74 7.36 -6.67
CA ASP A 23 -18.00 8.63 -6.87
C ASP A 23 -16.66 8.63 -6.14
N ASP A 24 -16.58 7.99 -4.97
CA ASP A 24 -15.33 7.83 -4.24
C ASP A 24 -14.39 6.86 -4.96
N ALA A 25 -14.94 5.71 -5.39
CA ALA A 25 -14.20 4.71 -6.15
C ALA A 25 -13.61 5.29 -7.45
N ALA A 26 -14.38 6.11 -8.16
CA ALA A 26 -13.94 6.77 -9.39
C ALA A 26 -12.81 7.79 -9.19
N LYS A 27 -12.67 8.35 -7.98
CA LYS A 27 -11.61 9.32 -7.66
C LYS A 27 -10.30 8.65 -7.25
N MET A 28 -10.35 7.39 -6.80
CA MET A 28 -9.16 6.64 -6.41
C MET A 28 -8.54 6.00 -7.65
N THR A 29 -7.47 6.62 -8.15
CA THR A 29 -6.77 6.22 -9.38
C THR A 29 -5.48 5.47 -9.11
N THR A 30 -4.99 5.52 -7.87
CA THR A 30 -3.75 4.85 -7.45
C THR A 30 -3.98 3.92 -6.25
N PRO A 31 -3.17 2.85 -6.10
CA PRO A 31 -3.23 2.00 -4.92
C PRO A 31 -3.00 2.75 -3.59
N ASN A 32 -2.24 3.86 -3.60
CA ASN A 32 -2.01 4.66 -2.40
C ASN A 32 -3.28 5.38 -1.96
N GLU A 33 -4.03 5.99 -2.89
CA GLU A 33 -5.30 6.65 -2.59
C GLU A 33 -6.33 5.68 -2.01
N VAL A 34 -6.38 4.45 -2.52
CA VAL A 34 -7.22 3.38 -1.95
C VAL A 34 -6.80 3.06 -0.51
N THR A 35 -5.50 2.93 -0.28
CA THR A 35 -4.96 2.64 1.05
C THR A 35 -5.31 3.76 2.03
N ASP A 36 -5.09 5.02 1.65
CA ASP A 36 -5.41 6.19 2.47
C ASP A 36 -6.92 6.28 2.77
N TYR A 37 -7.77 6.02 1.78
CA TYR A 37 -9.23 5.99 1.93
C TYR A 37 -9.69 4.96 2.96
N LEU A 38 -9.10 3.76 2.92
CA LEU A 38 -9.41 2.66 3.83
C LEU A 38 -8.91 2.94 5.25
N MET A 39 -7.67 3.42 5.39
CA MET A 39 -7.08 3.72 6.69
C MET A 39 -7.83 4.82 7.44
N GLY A 40 -8.46 5.77 6.74
CA GLY A 40 -9.33 6.76 7.36
C GLY A 40 -10.71 6.26 7.83
N ARG A 41 -11.13 5.05 7.42
CA ARG A 41 -12.47 4.49 7.70
C ARG A 41 -12.45 3.27 8.62
N ILE A 42 -11.38 2.50 8.56
CA ILE A 42 -11.20 1.33 9.42
C ILE A 42 -10.66 1.83 10.76
N ARG A 43 -11.16 1.27 11.88
CA ARG A 43 -10.55 1.52 13.19
C ARG A 43 -9.11 1.03 13.15
N THR A 44 -8.17 1.95 13.10
CA THR A 44 -6.77 1.64 13.32
C THR A 44 -6.61 1.28 14.78
N VAL A 45 -6.18 0.06 15.06
CA VAL A 45 -5.52 -0.20 16.34
C VAL A 45 -4.18 0.51 16.22
N ASP A 46 -3.95 1.53 17.04
CA ASP A 46 -2.67 2.23 17.09
C ASP A 46 -1.59 1.22 17.56
N GLY A 47 -1.05 0.47 16.60
CA GLY A 47 0.11 -0.39 16.78
C GLY A 47 1.36 0.34 16.34
N ASP A 48 2.45 0.15 17.08
CA ASP A 48 3.74 0.71 16.68
C ASP A 48 4.12 0.24 15.26
N PRO A 49 4.74 1.10 14.44
CA PRO A 49 5.23 0.71 13.12
C PRO A 49 6.15 -0.51 13.23
N CYS A 50 6.01 -1.46 12.31
CA CYS A 50 6.90 -2.62 12.25
C CYS A 50 8.38 -2.18 12.13
N PRO A 51 9.23 -2.38 13.16
CA PRO A 51 10.57 -1.80 13.18
C PRO A 51 11.46 -2.29 12.03
N SER A 52 11.30 -3.56 11.63
CA SER A 52 12.04 -4.15 10.51
C SER A 52 11.64 -3.53 9.17
N GLN A 53 10.35 -3.21 8.97
CA GLN A 53 9.86 -2.53 7.77
C GLN A 53 10.40 -1.09 7.69
N VAL A 54 10.36 -0.36 8.80
CA VAL A 54 10.92 1.00 8.89
C VAL A 54 12.41 0.98 8.59
N GLY A 55 13.16 0.08 9.23
CA GLY A 55 14.60 -0.10 9.00
C GLY A 55 14.92 -0.44 7.55
N PHE A 56 14.21 -1.40 6.96
CA PHE A 56 14.37 -1.80 5.57
C PHE A 56 14.18 -0.63 4.61
N TYR A 57 13.09 0.14 4.76
CA TYR A 57 12.82 1.24 3.85
C TYR A 57 13.79 2.42 4.01
N ARG A 58 14.29 2.68 5.22
CA ARG A 58 15.36 3.67 5.44
C ARG A 58 16.65 3.26 4.73
N ILE A 59 17.10 2.03 4.92
CA ILE A 59 18.34 1.52 4.28
C ILE A 59 18.18 1.51 2.75
N ARG A 60 17.02 1.06 2.25
CA ARG A 60 16.75 1.04 0.82
C ARG A 60 16.79 2.44 0.20
N ALA A 61 16.23 3.44 0.88
CA ALA A 61 16.28 4.82 0.42
C ALA A 61 17.74 5.31 0.26
N VAL A 62 18.58 5.09 1.27
CA VAL A 62 20.01 5.46 1.25
C VAL A 62 20.77 4.73 0.13
N ARG A 63 20.55 3.42 -0.05
CA ARG A 63 21.19 2.63 -1.11
C ARG A 63 20.83 3.12 -2.53
N ILE A 64 19.60 3.58 -2.72
CA ILE A 64 19.16 4.16 -4.00
C ILE A 64 19.81 5.53 -4.20
N THR A 65 19.72 6.41 -3.20
CA THR A 65 20.11 7.83 -3.37
C THR A 65 21.61 8.07 -3.33
N GLN A 66 22.36 7.30 -2.52
CA GLN A 66 23.81 7.50 -2.36
C GLN A 66 24.64 6.55 -3.23
N PHE A 67 24.18 5.31 -3.42
CA PHE A 67 24.94 4.27 -4.11
C PHE A 67 24.39 3.92 -5.49
N GLY A 68 23.27 4.54 -5.91
CA GLY A 68 22.67 4.32 -7.23
C GLY A 68 22.16 2.90 -7.47
N ILE A 69 21.96 2.11 -6.40
CA ILE A 69 21.52 0.72 -6.54
C ILE A 69 20.07 0.71 -7.04
N PRO A 70 19.74 -0.02 -8.13
CA PRO A 70 18.38 -0.10 -8.63
C PRO A 70 17.42 -0.63 -7.57
N ARG A 71 16.27 0.02 -7.41
CA ARG A 71 15.25 -0.34 -6.40
C ARG A 71 14.88 -1.82 -6.44
N GLN A 72 14.81 -2.42 -7.63
CA GLN A 72 14.43 -3.81 -7.86
C GLN A 72 15.44 -4.81 -7.27
N LYS A 73 16.68 -4.38 -7.02
CA LYS A 73 17.74 -5.20 -6.41
C LYS A 73 17.69 -5.20 -4.88
N ILE A 74 16.83 -4.37 -4.27
CA ILE A 74 16.71 -4.24 -2.82
C ILE A 74 15.30 -4.67 -2.40
N HIS A 75 15.20 -5.93 -1.98
CA HIS A 75 13.96 -6.55 -1.51
C HIS A 75 14.18 -7.17 -0.13
N PRO A 76 13.13 -7.48 0.65
CA PRO A 76 13.30 -7.96 2.03
C PRO A 76 14.21 -9.18 2.17
N ASN A 77 14.26 -10.03 1.13
CA ASN A 77 15.09 -11.24 1.08
C ASN A 77 16.38 -11.10 0.26
N SER A 78 16.82 -9.87 -0.09
CA SER A 78 18.08 -9.70 -0.81
C SER A 78 19.23 -9.80 0.19
N SER A 79 19.99 -10.90 0.12
CA SER A 79 21.25 -11.12 0.83
C SER A 79 22.34 -10.19 0.31
#